data_AF-A0A7C4LPI0-F1
#
_entry.id   AF-A0A7C4LPI0-F1
#
_cell.length_a   1.000
_cell.length_b   1.000
_cell.length_c   1.000
_cell.angle_alpha   90.00
_cell.angle_beta   90.00
_cell.angle_gamma   90.00
#
_symmetry.space_group_name_H-M   'P 1'
#
loop_
_entity.id
_entity.type
_entity.pdbx_description
1 polymer ?
#
loop_
_entity_poly.entity_id
_entity_poly.type
_entity_poly.pdbx_seq_one_letter_code
_entity_poly.pdbx_strand_id
1 'polypeptide(L)'
;MSVPGHPRVWTLAVAALVVLALSATGAAETPAAHQADSSPSAETRSAKRPVATVLNDKMDVSFEDVSLMDALEFLGEYHKVNLWVDAAAIQEAGIEPDATVYLKMSGISLRSVLKLLLEPRHLIAFTEDDVIKITSQMRAREQLRTRVYSIADLATSAEERDSLMEVVMMVVQAEWSDALGESPRFAVGVLGDQAVVVRTNCVTHEEIVELFEQLRAVKTASPTGNKTPENPAK
;
A
#
# COMPACT_ATOMS: atom_id res chain seq x y z
N MET A 1 7.60 -19.15 -32.55
CA MET A 1 7.35 -19.94 -31.33
C MET A 1 7.43 -18.99 -30.15
N SER A 2 6.27 -18.43 -29.75
CA SER A 2 6.17 -17.51 -28.62
C SER A 2 6.19 -18.28 -27.31
N VAL A 3 7.08 -17.88 -26.41
CA VAL A 3 7.07 -18.30 -25.01
C VAL A 3 5.88 -17.58 -24.34
N PRO A 4 4.98 -18.28 -23.63
CA PRO A 4 3.84 -17.63 -22.99
C PRO A 4 4.30 -16.89 -21.73
N GLY A 5 3.89 -15.63 -21.58
CA GLY A 5 4.16 -14.80 -20.42
C GLY A 5 3.48 -15.35 -19.17
N HIS A 6 4.27 -15.63 -18.14
CA HIS A 6 3.76 -16.04 -16.83
C HIS A 6 3.22 -14.82 -16.06
N PRO A 7 2.03 -14.91 -15.44
CA PRO A 7 1.51 -13.85 -14.58
C PRO A 7 2.31 -13.76 -13.27
N ARG A 8 2.71 -12.54 -12.89
CA ARG A 8 3.57 -12.16 -11.74
C ARG A 8 3.07 -12.55 -10.34
N VAL A 9 1.96 -13.27 -10.24
CA VAL A 9 1.27 -13.61 -8.97
C VAL A 9 2.03 -14.67 -8.16
N TRP A 10 2.88 -15.49 -8.79
CA TRP A 10 3.61 -16.58 -8.11
C TRP A 10 4.90 -16.15 -7.40
N THR A 11 5.47 -14.99 -7.71
CA THR A 11 6.70 -14.50 -7.05
C THR A 11 6.47 -14.07 -5.59
N LEU A 12 5.23 -13.77 -5.20
CA LEU A 12 4.90 -13.38 -3.82
C LEU A 12 4.83 -14.58 -2.86
N ALA A 13 4.66 -15.81 -3.37
CA ALA A 13 4.52 -16.99 -2.53
C ALA A 13 5.84 -17.51 -1.93
N VAL A 14 7.00 -17.10 -2.47
CA VAL A 14 8.32 -17.61 -2.02
C VAL A 14 8.95 -16.71 -0.94
N ALA A 15 8.56 -15.44 -0.84
CA ALA A 15 9.13 -14.51 0.16
C ALA A 15 8.53 -14.69 1.59
N ALA A 16 7.40 -15.39 1.74
CA ALA A 16 6.72 -15.54 3.02
C ALA A 16 7.31 -16.62 3.96
N LEU A 17 8.40 -17.31 3.56
CA LEU A 17 8.87 -18.50 4.26
C LEU A 17 10.16 -18.33 5.10
N VAL A 18 10.77 -17.13 5.12
CA VAL A 18 12.10 -16.95 5.76
C VAL A 18 12.06 -16.43 7.21
N VAL A 19 10.95 -15.91 7.71
CA VAL A 19 10.91 -15.33 9.08
C VAL A 19 10.53 -16.35 10.18
N LEU A 20 10.34 -17.62 9.84
CA LEU A 20 9.75 -18.62 10.73
C LEU A 20 10.79 -19.56 11.36
N ALA A 21 11.83 -19.02 12.01
CA ALA A 21 12.55 -19.70 13.09
C ALA A 21 13.61 -18.79 13.72
N LEU A 22 13.34 -18.23 14.90
CA LEU A 22 14.07 -18.56 16.12
C LEU A 22 13.41 -17.81 17.29
N SER A 23 12.81 -18.59 18.19
CA SER A 23 12.32 -18.08 19.46
C SER A 23 13.32 -18.35 20.58
N ALA A 24 13.28 -17.45 21.55
CA ALA A 24 13.54 -17.62 22.97
C ALA A 24 14.86 -17.07 23.53
N THR A 25 14.67 -16.12 24.47
CA THR A 25 15.50 -15.70 25.62
C THR A 25 15.75 -14.19 25.54
N GLY A 26 15.38 -13.32 26.48
CA GLY A 26 14.78 -13.40 27.82
C GLY A 26 15.09 -12.06 28.53
N ALA A 27 14.12 -11.56 29.33
CA ALA A 27 14.22 -10.53 30.39
C ALA A 27 14.98 -9.20 30.10
N ALA A 28 14.28 -8.07 29.94
CA ALA A 28 13.81 -7.13 30.97
C ALA A 28 14.81 -6.00 31.29
N GLU A 29 14.43 -4.74 31.00
CA GLU A 29 14.25 -3.65 31.99
C GLU A 29 14.13 -2.26 31.30
N THR A 30 13.05 -1.55 31.66
CA THR A 30 12.86 -0.08 31.60
C THR A 30 13.33 0.48 32.98
N PRO A 31 13.42 1.80 33.30
CA PRO A 31 12.96 3.01 32.59
C PRO A 31 13.89 4.26 32.70
N ALA A 32 13.54 5.35 32.00
CA ALA A 32 13.45 6.71 32.57
C ALA A 32 12.99 7.74 31.52
N ALA A 33 12.08 8.60 31.95
CA ALA A 33 11.35 9.59 31.18
C ALA A 33 12.11 10.92 31.01
N HIS A 34 11.76 11.67 29.96
CA HIS A 34 11.68 13.13 30.06
C HIS A 34 10.53 13.68 29.22
N GLN A 35 9.59 14.33 29.91
CA GLN A 35 8.48 15.10 29.37
C GLN A 35 8.92 16.57 29.18
N ALA A 36 8.45 17.18 28.09
CA ALA A 36 8.15 18.61 27.96
C ALA A 36 7.34 18.73 26.67
N ASP A 37 6.02 18.57 26.71
CA ASP A 37 5.03 19.61 27.00
C ASP A 37 5.10 20.82 26.05
N SER A 38 4.30 20.76 24.99
CA SER A 38 3.56 21.91 24.44
C SER A 38 2.61 21.45 23.32
N SER A 39 1.34 21.26 23.66
CA SER A 39 0.20 21.50 22.76
C SER A 39 -0.33 22.91 23.09
N PRO A 40 -0.90 23.71 22.15
CA PRO A 40 -2.20 23.34 21.59
C PRO A 40 -2.48 23.86 20.16
N SER A 41 -3.17 23.07 19.35
CA SER A 41 -4.17 23.57 18.38
C SER A 41 -5.06 22.41 17.98
N ALA A 42 -5.98 22.08 18.88
CA ALA A 42 -7.17 21.31 18.58
C ALA A 42 -8.19 22.27 17.93
N GLU A 43 -7.95 22.64 16.67
CA GLU A 43 -8.99 23.20 15.82
C GLU A 43 -9.66 22.04 15.08
N THR A 44 -10.85 21.68 15.55
CA THR A 44 -11.94 21.05 14.79
C THR A 44 -11.52 20.14 13.64
N ARG A 45 -10.94 18.96 13.96
CA ARG A 45 -11.09 17.79 13.08
C ARG A 45 -12.56 17.40 13.12
N SER A 46 -13.39 18.05 12.28
CA SER A 46 -14.58 17.38 11.77
C SER A 46 -14.11 15.99 11.35
N ALA A 47 -14.68 14.96 11.95
CA ALA A 47 -14.25 13.57 11.80
C ALA A 47 -14.52 13.10 10.36
N LYS A 48 -13.74 13.63 9.41
CA LYS A 48 -13.70 13.16 8.03
C LYS A 48 -13.09 11.78 8.12
N ARG A 49 -13.87 10.76 7.78
CA ARG A 49 -13.37 9.40 7.69
C ARG A 49 -12.20 9.41 6.69
N PRO A 50 -11.04 8.81 7.03
CA PRO A 50 -9.92 8.71 6.10
C PRO A 50 -10.40 8.10 4.79
N VAL A 51 -9.98 8.63 3.65
CA VAL A 51 -10.38 8.10 2.32
C VAL A 51 -10.04 6.62 2.19
N ALA A 52 -8.94 6.19 2.82
CA ALA A 52 -8.55 4.78 2.90
C ALA A 52 -9.62 3.86 3.51
N THR A 53 -10.41 4.36 4.48
CA THR A 53 -11.51 3.61 5.08
C THR A 53 -12.70 3.54 4.13
N VAL A 54 -13.04 4.64 3.46
CA VAL A 54 -14.18 4.73 2.52
C VAL A 54 -13.98 3.83 1.30
N LEU A 55 -12.73 3.66 0.85
CA LEU A 55 -12.40 2.74 -0.24
C LEU A 55 -12.79 1.27 0.02
N ASN A 56 -12.95 0.88 1.29
CA ASN A 56 -13.35 -0.46 1.68
C ASN A 56 -14.87 -0.61 1.86
N ASP A 57 -15.63 0.49 1.79
CA ASP A 57 -17.09 0.46 1.94
C ASP A 57 -17.69 -0.37 0.81
N LYS A 58 -18.64 -1.25 1.18
CA LYS A 58 -19.35 -2.11 0.25
C LYS A 58 -20.48 -1.32 -0.42
N MET A 59 -20.62 -1.51 -1.73
CA MET A 59 -21.69 -0.92 -2.51
C MET A 59 -22.22 -1.90 -3.55
N ASP A 60 -23.43 -1.62 -4.01
CA ASP A 60 -24.01 -2.22 -5.20
C ASP A 60 -23.95 -1.19 -6.32
N VAL A 61 -23.50 -1.62 -7.50
CA VAL A 61 -23.25 -0.76 -8.66
C VAL A 61 -23.85 -1.42 -9.90
N SER A 62 -24.55 -0.63 -10.69
CA SER A 62 -25.11 -1.03 -11.98
C SER A 62 -24.94 0.11 -12.98
N PHE A 63 -23.83 0.10 -13.71
CA PHE A 63 -23.58 0.95 -14.85
C PHE A 63 -23.96 0.20 -16.12
N GLU A 64 -24.96 0.71 -16.84
CA GLU A 64 -25.43 0.19 -18.12
C GLU A 64 -25.33 1.34 -19.13
N ASP A 65 -24.27 1.33 -19.95
CA ASP A 65 -23.98 2.37 -20.94
C ASP A 65 -23.79 3.80 -20.37
N VAL A 66 -23.10 3.89 -19.23
CA VAL A 66 -22.78 5.16 -18.56
C VAL A 66 -21.39 5.61 -19.00
N SER A 67 -21.15 6.92 -19.19
CA SER A 67 -19.80 7.39 -19.51
C SER A 67 -18.84 7.14 -18.33
N LEU A 68 -17.55 6.93 -18.61
CA LEU A 68 -16.57 6.76 -17.54
C LEU A 68 -16.55 7.96 -16.58
N MET A 69 -16.67 9.18 -17.12
CA MET A 69 -16.65 10.40 -16.32
C MET A 69 -17.86 10.48 -15.38
N ASP A 70 -19.07 10.19 -15.89
CA ASP A 70 -20.29 10.20 -15.06
C ASP A 70 -20.24 9.09 -14.00
N ALA A 71 -19.72 7.92 -14.34
CA ALA A 71 -19.54 6.82 -13.40
C ALA A 71 -18.58 7.23 -12.26
N LEU A 72 -17.47 7.92 -12.58
CA LEU A 72 -16.54 8.41 -11.57
C LEU A 72 -17.15 9.51 -10.71
N GLU A 73 -17.84 10.48 -11.31
CA GLU A 73 -18.54 11.55 -10.58
C GLU A 73 -19.57 10.96 -9.60
N PHE A 74 -20.40 10.03 -10.06
CA PHE A 74 -21.35 9.31 -9.21
C PHE A 74 -20.68 8.64 -8.02
N LEU A 75 -19.55 7.95 -8.22
CA LEU A 75 -18.81 7.30 -7.14
C LEU A 75 -18.26 8.32 -6.12
N GLY A 76 -17.78 9.47 -6.60
CA GLY A 76 -17.32 10.57 -5.76
C GLY A 76 -18.42 11.13 -4.87
N GLU A 77 -19.58 11.43 -5.46
CA GLU A 77 -20.74 11.97 -4.77
C GLU A 77 -21.33 10.97 -3.77
N TYR A 78 -21.53 9.72 -4.20
CA TYR A 78 -22.13 8.67 -3.38
C TYR A 78 -21.29 8.39 -2.12
N HIS A 79 -19.97 8.28 -2.29
CA HIS A 79 -19.05 8.01 -1.17
C HIS A 79 -18.56 9.28 -0.46
N LYS A 80 -18.93 10.47 -0.94
CA LYS A 80 -18.49 11.77 -0.43
C LYS A 80 -16.96 11.88 -0.36
N VAL A 81 -16.30 11.43 -1.42
CA VAL A 81 -14.84 11.45 -1.57
C VAL A 81 -14.44 12.43 -2.68
N ASN A 82 -13.31 13.09 -2.48
CA ASN A 82 -12.77 13.97 -3.50
C ASN A 82 -12.08 13.11 -4.56
N LEU A 83 -12.55 13.19 -5.80
CA LEU A 83 -11.91 12.59 -6.96
C LEU A 83 -11.20 13.66 -7.77
N TRP A 84 -9.97 13.36 -8.19
CA TRP A 84 -9.20 14.21 -9.11
C TRP A 84 -8.77 13.37 -10.30
N VAL A 85 -9.05 13.87 -11.50
CA VAL A 85 -8.81 13.16 -12.75
C VAL A 85 -7.76 13.90 -13.56
N ASP A 86 -6.66 13.21 -13.90
CA ASP A 86 -5.61 13.72 -14.77
C ASP A 86 -6.07 13.67 -16.24
N ALA A 87 -6.77 14.71 -16.68
CA ALA A 87 -7.32 14.79 -18.03
C ALA A 87 -6.25 14.67 -19.12
N ALA A 88 -5.05 15.21 -18.88
CA ALA A 88 -3.94 15.12 -19.82
C ALA A 88 -3.46 13.67 -19.96
N ALA A 89 -3.31 12.95 -18.85
CA ALA A 89 -2.91 11.54 -18.88
C ALA A 89 -3.95 10.63 -19.55
N ILE A 90 -5.25 10.93 -19.39
CA ILE A 90 -6.34 10.21 -20.06
C ILE A 90 -6.30 10.44 -21.58
N GLN A 91 -6.10 11.70 -21.99
CA GLN A 91 -5.99 12.06 -23.40
C GLN A 91 -4.77 11.41 -24.06
N GLU A 92 -3.61 11.40 -23.38
CA GLU A 92 -2.39 10.74 -23.84
C GLU A 92 -2.53 9.22 -23.93
N ALA A 93 -3.35 8.62 -23.05
CA ALA A 93 -3.69 7.21 -23.11
C ALA A 93 -4.66 6.87 -24.26
N GLY A 94 -5.15 7.88 -25.01
CA GLY A 94 -6.06 7.70 -26.13
C GLY A 94 -7.47 7.28 -25.70
N ILE A 95 -7.85 7.57 -24.45
CA ILE A 95 -9.17 7.22 -23.92
C ILE A 95 -10.12 8.36 -24.26
N GLU A 96 -11.18 8.04 -25.00
CA GLU A 96 -12.20 9.02 -25.32
C GLU A 96 -13.02 9.39 -24.06
N PRO A 97 -13.35 10.67 -23.82
CA PRO A 97 -14.08 11.11 -22.63
C PRO A 97 -15.48 10.47 -22.49
N ASP A 98 -16.08 10.09 -23.61
CA ASP A 98 -17.38 9.44 -23.74
C ASP A 98 -17.31 7.92 -23.74
N ALA A 99 -16.14 7.32 -23.47
CA ALA A 99 -15.98 5.88 -23.38
C ALA A 99 -16.95 5.30 -22.33
N THR A 100 -17.94 4.53 -22.79
CA THR A 100 -18.98 3.98 -21.92
C THR A 100 -18.48 2.77 -21.14
N VAL A 101 -19.05 2.58 -19.96
CA VAL A 101 -18.74 1.50 -19.03
C VAL A 101 -19.97 0.63 -18.80
N TYR A 102 -19.71 -0.67 -18.69
CA TYR A 102 -20.70 -1.70 -18.34
C TYR A 102 -20.18 -2.45 -17.13
N LEU A 103 -20.84 -2.28 -15.98
CA LEU A 103 -20.44 -2.95 -14.74
C LEU A 103 -21.65 -3.15 -13.83
N LYS A 104 -21.95 -4.41 -13.52
CA LYS A 104 -23.04 -4.78 -12.62
C LYS A 104 -22.52 -5.72 -11.55
N MET A 105 -22.41 -5.23 -10.32
CA MET A 105 -21.84 -5.95 -9.19
C MET A 105 -22.57 -5.58 -7.90
N SER A 106 -22.63 -6.52 -6.97
CA SER A 106 -23.22 -6.31 -5.64
C SER A 106 -22.26 -6.73 -4.54
N GLY A 107 -22.26 -6.02 -3.40
CA GLY A 107 -21.39 -6.29 -2.26
C GLY A 107 -19.89 -6.07 -2.55
N ILE A 108 -19.56 -5.25 -3.53
CA ILE A 108 -18.19 -4.97 -3.97
C ILE A 108 -17.65 -3.70 -3.29
N SER A 109 -16.35 -3.64 -3.02
CA SER A 109 -15.74 -2.43 -2.42
C SER A 109 -15.54 -1.33 -3.46
N LEU A 110 -15.62 -0.06 -3.06
CA LEU A 110 -15.31 1.08 -3.94
C LEU A 110 -13.94 0.92 -4.63
N ARG A 111 -12.91 0.46 -3.89
CA ARG A 111 -11.58 0.16 -4.45
C ARG A 111 -11.66 -0.84 -5.61
N SER A 112 -12.42 -1.91 -5.43
CA SER A 112 -12.59 -2.94 -6.48
C SER A 112 -13.38 -2.40 -7.67
N VAL A 113 -14.42 -1.59 -7.43
CA VAL A 113 -15.17 -0.93 -8.51
C VAL A 113 -14.26 -0.03 -9.34
N LEU A 114 -13.51 0.86 -8.69
CA LEU A 114 -12.55 1.73 -9.37
C LEU A 114 -11.53 0.92 -10.16
N LYS A 115 -10.97 -0.14 -9.59
CA LYS A 115 -10.04 -1.02 -10.29
C LYS A 115 -10.66 -1.62 -11.55
N LEU A 116 -11.87 -2.19 -11.46
CA LEU A 116 -12.56 -2.83 -12.59
C LEU A 116 -12.94 -1.85 -13.70
N LEU A 117 -13.26 -0.60 -13.36
CA LEU A 117 -13.56 0.44 -14.35
C LEU A 117 -12.31 0.95 -15.09
N LEU A 118 -11.20 1.06 -14.36
CA LEU A 118 -9.98 1.73 -14.82
C LEU A 118 -8.96 0.79 -15.47
N GLU A 119 -8.82 -0.44 -14.98
CA GLU A 119 -7.81 -1.41 -15.43
C GLU A 119 -7.91 -1.75 -16.94
N PRO A 120 -9.11 -1.97 -17.54
CA PRO A 120 -9.23 -2.23 -18.98
C PRO A 120 -8.75 -1.09 -19.88
N ARG A 121 -8.65 0.12 -19.33
CA ARG A 121 -8.25 1.34 -20.03
C ARG A 121 -6.83 1.78 -19.68
N HIS A 122 -6.06 0.92 -18.99
CA HIS A 122 -4.73 1.26 -18.49
C HIS A 122 -4.70 2.50 -17.58
N LEU A 123 -5.80 2.76 -16.87
CA LEU A 123 -5.88 3.77 -15.83
C LEU A 123 -5.70 3.14 -14.45
N ILE A 124 -5.27 3.96 -13.49
CA ILE A 124 -5.15 3.56 -12.09
C ILE A 124 -5.70 4.67 -11.19
N ALA A 125 -6.33 4.27 -10.09
CA ALA A 125 -6.70 5.14 -9.00
C ALA A 125 -5.80 4.88 -7.79
N PHE A 126 -5.29 5.93 -7.17
CA PHE A 126 -4.52 5.85 -5.91
C PHE A 126 -4.95 6.97 -4.95
N THR A 127 -4.70 6.78 -3.66
CA THR A 127 -5.02 7.81 -2.65
C THR A 127 -3.80 8.66 -2.30
N GLU A 128 -3.96 9.97 -2.33
CA GLU A 128 -2.95 10.95 -1.94
C GLU A 128 -3.64 12.19 -1.37
N ASP A 129 -3.18 12.71 -0.23
CA ASP A 129 -3.70 13.92 0.42
C ASP A 129 -5.23 13.92 0.66
N ASP A 130 -5.81 12.78 1.06
CA ASP A 130 -7.26 12.57 1.20
C ASP A 130 -8.06 12.85 -0.10
N VAL A 131 -7.42 12.66 -1.25
CA VAL A 131 -8.01 12.72 -2.58
C VAL A 131 -7.71 11.41 -3.32
N ILE A 132 -8.70 10.86 -4.00
CA ILE A 132 -8.51 9.74 -4.93
C ILE A 132 -8.10 10.35 -6.26
N LYS A 133 -6.85 10.11 -6.67
CA LYS A 133 -6.30 10.58 -7.93
C LYS A 133 -6.39 9.49 -8.98
N ILE A 134 -6.86 9.84 -10.17
CA ILE A 134 -7.01 8.94 -11.32
C ILE A 134 -6.10 9.44 -12.43
N THR A 135 -5.24 8.56 -12.94
CA THR A 135 -4.27 8.88 -14.00
C THR A 135 -3.95 7.64 -14.83
N SER A 136 -3.17 7.79 -15.90
CA SER A 136 -2.71 6.64 -16.70
C SER A 136 -1.64 5.84 -15.96
N GLN A 137 -1.59 4.53 -16.18
CA GLN A 137 -0.60 3.66 -15.55
C GLN A 137 0.83 4.06 -15.90
N MET A 138 1.05 4.62 -17.09
CA MET A 138 2.34 5.16 -17.52
C MET A 138 2.75 6.36 -16.66
N ARG A 139 1.89 7.38 -16.56
CA ARG A 139 2.12 8.57 -15.72
C ARG A 139 2.29 8.20 -14.24
N ALA A 140 1.47 7.27 -13.76
CA ALA A 140 1.54 6.75 -12.40
C ALA A 140 2.91 6.17 -12.05
N ARG A 141 3.54 5.46 -13.02
CA ARG A 141 4.87 4.83 -12.87
C ARG A 141 6.02 5.82 -12.96
N GLU A 142 5.85 6.93 -13.66
CA GLU A 142 6.86 7.98 -13.81
C GLU A 142 6.89 8.95 -12.62
N GLN A 143 5.76 9.12 -11.93
CA GLN A 143 5.64 10.01 -10.78
C GLN A 143 6.26 9.38 -9.54
N LEU A 144 7.54 9.70 -9.33
CA LEU A 144 8.26 9.34 -8.11
C LEU A 144 7.80 10.21 -6.94
N ARG A 145 7.61 9.56 -5.80
CA ARG A 145 7.19 10.14 -4.52
C ARG A 145 8.07 9.58 -3.43
N THR A 146 8.28 10.38 -2.39
CA THR A 146 8.98 9.94 -1.18
C THR A 146 7.93 9.75 -0.09
N ARG A 147 7.83 8.53 0.46
CA ARG A 147 6.98 8.23 1.61
C ARG A 147 7.81 7.66 2.75
N VAL A 148 7.42 8.02 3.97
CA VAL A 148 8.01 7.50 5.20
C VAL A 148 7.05 6.48 5.78
N TYR A 149 7.55 5.27 6.02
CA TYR A 149 6.80 4.17 6.61
C TYR A 149 7.33 3.89 8.01
N SER A 150 6.43 3.92 9.00
CA SER A 150 6.77 3.42 10.34
C SER A 150 6.87 1.90 10.30
N ILE A 151 7.97 1.39 10.85
CA ILE A 151 8.28 -0.04 10.97
C ILE A 151 8.50 -0.45 12.44
N ALA A 152 8.22 0.43 13.41
CA ALA A 152 8.44 0.19 14.84
C ALA A 152 7.75 -1.09 15.35
N ASP A 153 6.60 -1.43 14.77
CA ASP A 153 5.81 -2.61 15.11
C ASP A 153 6.26 -3.86 14.34
N LEU A 154 6.82 -3.66 13.15
CA LEU A 154 7.30 -4.72 12.27
C LEU A 154 8.69 -5.22 12.68
N ALA A 155 9.61 -4.32 13.00
CA ALA A 155 10.98 -4.62 13.39
C ALA A 155 11.32 -4.01 14.75
N THR A 156 11.64 -4.87 15.71
CA THR A 156 12.04 -4.53 17.08
C THR A 156 13.54 -4.65 17.32
N SER A 157 14.24 -5.41 16.47
CA SER A 157 15.70 -5.55 16.47
C SER A 157 16.33 -5.01 15.18
N ALA A 158 17.66 -4.83 15.19
CA ALA A 158 18.40 -4.48 13.98
C ALA A 158 18.32 -5.59 12.91
N GLU A 159 18.38 -6.87 13.30
CA GLU A 159 18.29 -8.01 12.38
C GLU A 159 16.93 -8.10 11.66
N GLU A 160 15.84 -7.89 12.40
CA GLU A 160 14.48 -7.83 11.81
C GLU A 160 14.36 -6.66 10.83
N ARG A 161 15.00 -5.53 11.14
CA ARG A 161 15.01 -4.33 10.30
C ARG A 161 15.78 -4.57 9.01
N ASP A 162 16.96 -5.19 9.09
CA ASP A 162 17.79 -5.51 7.93
C ASP A 162 17.06 -6.52 7.02
N SER A 163 16.43 -7.53 7.61
CA SER A 163 15.59 -8.49 6.87
C SER A 163 14.41 -7.81 6.16
N LEU A 164 13.68 -6.94 6.87
CA LEU A 164 12.59 -6.16 6.28
C LEU A 164 13.08 -5.26 5.16
N MET A 165 14.26 -4.66 5.34
CA MET A 165 14.89 -3.79 4.36
C MET A 165 15.23 -4.54 3.08
N GLU A 166 15.79 -5.74 3.17
CA GLU A 166 16.08 -6.58 2.00
C GLU A 166 14.81 -6.87 1.18
N VAL A 167 13.70 -7.21 1.86
CA VAL A 167 12.42 -7.45 1.18
C VAL A 167 11.90 -6.18 0.51
N VAL A 168 11.95 -5.04 1.20
CA VAL A 168 11.51 -3.76 0.62
C VAL A 168 12.37 -3.37 -0.59
N MET A 169 13.68 -3.58 -0.52
CA MET A 169 14.59 -3.32 -1.63
C MET A 169 14.29 -4.21 -2.83
N MET A 170 13.95 -5.48 -2.60
CA MET A 170 13.52 -6.40 -3.66
C MET A 170 12.23 -5.92 -4.34
N VAL A 171 11.23 -5.44 -3.58
CA VAL A 171 9.97 -4.90 -4.13
C VAL A 171 10.21 -3.64 -4.94
N VAL A 172 11.01 -2.72 -4.40
CA VAL A 172 11.30 -1.43 -5.05
C VAL A 172 12.20 -1.60 -6.28
N GLN A 173 12.85 -2.76 -6.43
CA GLN A 173 13.96 -2.95 -7.37
C GLN A 173 14.97 -1.80 -7.24
N ALA A 174 15.23 -1.40 -5.99
CA ALA A 174 16.06 -0.25 -5.70
C ALA A 174 17.50 -0.57 -6.11
N GLU A 175 18.06 0.24 -6.99
CA GLU A 175 19.49 0.23 -7.23
C GLU A 175 20.17 1.09 -6.16
N TRP A 176 21.07 0.47 -5.40
CA TRP A 176 22.03 1.22 -4.61
C TRP A 176 22.96 1.96 -5.58
N SER A 177 22.97 3.29 -5.52
CA SER A 177 23.92 4.11 -6.29
C SER A 177 25.08 4.51 -5.39
N ASP A 178 26.23 3.86 -5.60
CA ASP A 178 27.54 4.34 -5.14
C ASP A 178 28.17 5.30 -6.17
N ALA A 179 27.42 5.67 -7.23
CA ALA A 179 27.93 6.37 -8.39
C ALA A 179 27.74 7.90 -8.29
N LEU A 180 28.88 8.61 -8.14
CA LEU A 180 29.17 9.94 -8.69
C LEU A 180 28.00 10.96 -8.78
N GLY A 181 27.26 11.16 -7.69
CA GLY A 181 26.28 12.24 -7.58
C GLY A 181 24.99 12.07 -8.38
N GLU A 182 24.78 10.93 -9.04
CA GLU A 182 23.47 10.60 -9.61
C GLU A 182 22.56 10.05 -8.52
N SER A 183 21.49 10.80 -8.22
CA SER A 183 20.45 10.33 -7.31
C SER A 183 19.71 9.16 -7.96
N PRO A 184 19.67 7.99 -7.33
CA PRO A 184 19.01 6.84 -7.93
C PRO A 184 17.53 7.15 -8.16
N ARG A 185 16.98 6.65 -9.28
CA ARG A 185 15.57 6.87 -9.63
C ARG A 185 14.64 6.32 -8.53
N PHE A 186 15.00 5.18 -7.98
CA PHE A 186 14.34 4.58 -6.82
C PHE A 186 15.30 4.58 -5.64
N ALA A 187 14.84 4.88 -4.44
CA ALA A 187 15.71 4.89 -3.26
C ALA A 187 14.98 4.28 -2.07
N VAL A 188 15.72 3.55 -1.25
CA VAL A 188 15.27 3.08 0.06
C VAL A 188 16.32 3.46 1.07
N GLY A 189 15.91 4.07 2.18
CA GLY A 189 16.80 4.45 3.27
C GLY A 189 16.10 4.33 4.62
N VAL A 190 16.86 4.45 5.70
CA VAL A 190 16.33 4.42 7.06
C VAL A 190 16.32 5.85 7.63
N LEU A 191 15.26 6.21 8.33
CA LEU A 191 15.19 7.43 9.14
C LEU A 191 15.10 7.02 10.62
N GLY A 192 16.22 7.14 11.32
CA GLY A 192 16.33 6.67 12.72
C GLY A 192 16.29 5.15 12.83
N ASP A 193 15.69 4.61 13.89
CA ASP A 193 15.58 3.16 14.11
C ASP A 193 14.20 2.58 13.77
N GLN A 194 13.21 3.43 13.49
CA GLN A 194 11.80 3.02 13.45
C GLN A 194 11.06 3.41 12.17
N ALA A 195 11.75 3.98 11.18
CA ALA A 195 11.13 4.36 9.93
C ALA A 195 12.00 4.07 8.71
N VAL A 196 11.34 3.68 7.63
CA VAL A 196 11.95 3.50 6.31
C VAL A 196 11.43 4.58 5.39
N VAL A 197 12.35 5.24 4.69
CA VAL A 197 12.05 6.24 3.66
C VAL A 197 12.19 5.56 2.31
N VAL A 198 11.11 5.52 1.54
CA VAL A 198 11.11 4.96 0.20
C VAL A 198 10.77 6.05 -0.80
N ARG A 199 11.59 6.16 -1.84
CA ARG A 199 11.30 6.97 -3.02
C ARG A 199 10.98 6.06 -4.20
N THR A 200 9.70 5.98 -4.58
CA THR A 200 9.25 5.17 -5.73
C THR A 200 7.95 5.71 -6.32
N ASN A 201 7.37 5.01 -7.29
CA ASN A 201 6.10 5.39 -7.89
C ASN A 201 4.90 4.99 -7.02
N CYS A 202 3.71 5.53 -7.32
CA CYS A 202 2.51 5.26 -6.52
C CYS A 202 2.09 3.78 -6.51
N VAL A 203 2.31 3.04 -7.60
CA VAL A 203 1.98 1.61 -7.71
C VAL A 203 2.81 0.81 -6.71
N THR A 204 4.12 1.00 -6.72
CA THR A 204 5.04 0.30 -5.80
C THR A 204 4.82 0.74 -4.36
N HIS A 205 4.41 1.99 -4.11
CA HIS A 205 4.01 2.43 -2.78
C HIS A 205 2.79 1.66 -2.24
N GLU A 206 1.82 1.30 -3.08
CA GLU A 206 0.68 0.48 -2.69
C GLU A 206 1.10 -0.96 -2.40
N GLU A 207 1.98 -1.54 -3.21
CA GLU A 207 2.55 -2.88 -2.99
C GLU A 207 3.29 -2.97 -1.63
N ILE A 208 4.04 -1.94 -1.26
CA ILE A 208 4.72 -1.86 0.05
C ILE A 208 3.70 -1.77 1.19
N VAL A 209 2.65 -0.96 1.04
CA VAL A 209 1.59 -0.85 2.06
C VAL A 209 0.93 -2.21 2.28
N GLU A 210 0.56 -2.89 1.20
CA GLU A 210 -0.09 -4.21 1.27
C GLU A 210 0.83 -5.25 1.91
N LEU A 211 2.12 -5.28 1.54
CA LEU A 211 3.12 -6.14 2.18
C LEU A 211 3.19 -5.87 3.69
N PHE A 212 3.26 -4.60 4.11
CA PHE A 212 3.37 -4.24 5.52
C PHE A 212 2.11 -4.60 6.31
N GLU A 213 0.93 -4.43 5.71
CA GLU A 213 -0.34 -4.87 6.29
C GLU A 213 -0.36 -6.40 6.48
N GLN A 214 0.11 -7.17 5.49
CA GLN A 214 0.21 -8.63 5.60
C GLN A 214 1.18 -9.05 6.70
N LEU A 215 2.36 -8.43 6.79
CA LEU A 215 3.34 -8.72 7.85
C LEU A 215 2.79 -8.40 9.25
N ARG A 216 2.08 -7.28 9.40
CA ARG A 216 1.38 -6.93 10.64
C ARG A 216 0.33 -7.96 11.01
N ALA A 217 -0.50 -8.37 10.05
CA ALA A 217 -1.51 -9.39 10.26
C ALA A 217 -0.89 -10.71 10.75
N VAL A 218 0.21 -11.16 10.13
CA VAL A 218 0.93 -12.38 10.55
C VAL A 218 1.51 -12.24 11.97
N LYS A 219 2.14 -11.11 12.29
CA LYS A 219 2.72 -10.87 13.62
C LYS A 219 1.66 -10.83 14.73
N THR A 220 0.47 -10.28 14.43
CA THR A 220 -0.66 -10.26 15.38
C THR A 220 -1.38 -11.61 15.50
N ALA A 221 -1.41 -12.42 14.44
CA ALA A 221 -2.06 -13.73 14.42
C ALA A 221 -1.22 -14.86 15.06
N SER A 222 0.05 -14.60 15.39
CA SER A 222 0.95 -15.56 16.04
C SER A 222 1.26 -15.17 17.49
N PRO A 223 0.30 -15.34 18.45
CA PRO A 223 0.61 -15.26 19.87
C PRO A 223 1.28 -16.58 20.29
N THR A 224 2.48 -16.51 20.82
CA THR A 224 3.22 -17.64 21.39
C THR A 224 2.38 -18.36 22.46
N GLY A 225 1.89 -19.55 22.16
CA GLY A 225 1.16 -20.43 23.09
C GLY A 225 1.79 -21.81 23.11
N ASN A 226 2.94 -21.94 23.73
CA ASN A 226 3.63 -23.21 23.99
C ASN A 226 2.77 -24.07 24.94
N LYS A 227 2.23 -25.20 24.47
CA LYS A 227 1.83 -26.31 25.34
C LYS A 227 2.77 -27.48 25.04
N THR A 228 3.79 -27.60 25.87
CA THR A 228 4.58 -28.83 26.03
C THR A 228 3.64 -30.01 26.26
N PRO A 229 3.68 -31.09 25.46
CA PRO A 229 3.08 -32.33 25.89
C PRO A 229 3.92 -32.87 27.05
N GLU A 230 3.43 -32.68 28.26
CA GLU A 230 3.87 -33.40 29.45
C GLU A 230 3.69 -34.89 29.18
N ASN A 231 4.82 -35.60 29.08
CA ASN A 231 4.88 -37.05 28.98
C ASN A 231 4.57 -37.65 30.36
N PRO A 232 3.46 -38.40 30.55
CA PRO A 232 3.31 -39.16 31.77
C PRO A 232 4.15 -40.43 31.68
N ALA A 233 5.21 -40.46 32.47
CA ALA A 233 5.92 -41.69 32.81
C ALA A 233 4.94 -42.72 33.37
N LYS A 234 4.88 -43.90 32.75
CA LYS A 234 4.69 -45.17 33.46
C LYS A 234 5.21 -46.35 32.67
#